data_AF-A0A5B2VHI2-F1
#
_entry.id   AF-A0A5B2VHI2-F1
#
_cell.length_a   1.000
_cell.length_b   1.000
_cell.length_c   1.000
_cell.angle_alpha   90.00
_cell.angle_beta   90.00
_cell.angle_gamma   90.00
#
_symmetry.space_group_name_H-M   'P 1'
#
loop_
_entity.id
_entity.type
_entity.pdbx_description
1 polymer ?
#
loop_
_entity_poly.entity_id
_entity_poly.type
_entity_poly.pdbx_seq_one_letter_code
_entity_poly.pdbx_strand_id
1 'polypeptide(L)'
;MTLRHAPLSPGEDHDALTGEVQTALAVLADIETRFAIDRERLDRWAGPDAVKAHLVSDLHRRREAERGPVMRRLSDLQASLRRAMSARSPLSIH
;
A
#
# COMPACT_ATOMS: atom_id res chain seq x y z
N MET A 1 14.15 -3.61 -32.20
CA MET A 1 13.39 -2.35 -32.29
C MET A 1 13.35 -1.77 -30.88
N THR A 2 14.36 -1.00 -30.52
CA THR A 2 14.58 -0.52 -29.14
C THR A 2 13.81 0.79 -29.00
N LEU A 3 12.67 0.77 -28.31
CA LEU A 3 11.98 1.99 -27.92
C LEU A 3 12.89 2.76 -26.96
N ARG A 4 13.56 3.76 -27.52
CA ARG A 4 14.28 4.79 -26.78
C ARG A 4 13.20 5.56 -26.02
N HIS A 5 12.98 5.20 -24.75
CA HIS A 5 12.14 6.01 -23.87
C HIS A 5 12.77 7.41 -23.82
N ALA A 6 12.07 8.37 -24.43
CA ALA A 6 12.35 9.78 -24.21
C ALA A 6 12.34 10.03 -22.69
N PRO A 7 13.19 10.93 -22.17
CA PRO A 7 13.09 11.31 -20.77
C PRO A 7 11.66 11.82 -20.54
N LEU A 8 10.89 11.06 -19.76
CA LEU A 8 9.52 11.41 -19.40
C LEU A 8 9.55 12.75 -18.67
N SER A 9 8.59 13.60 -18.98
CA SER A 9 8.55 14.95 -18.41
C SER A 9 8.36 14.84 -16.89
N PRO A 10 8.89 15.78 -16.08
CA PRO A 10 8.75 15.74 -14.62
C PRO A 10 7.29 15.64 -14.14
N GLY A 11 6.34 16.09 -14.97
CA GLY A 11 4.88 15.94 -14.81
C GLY A 11 4.40 14.50 -14.84
N GLU A 12 4.84 13.73 -15.83
CA GLU A 12 4.44 12.34 -16.07
C GLU A 12 4.98 11.41 -14.97
N ASP A 13 6.17 11.71 -14.43
CA ASP A 13 6.76 10.98 -13.29
C ASP A 13 5.93 11.18 -11.99
N HIS A 14 5.35 12.37 -11.80
CA HIS A 14 4.50 12.64 -10.63
C HIS A 14 3.15 11.91 -10.70
N ASP A 15 2.49 11.93 -11.86
CA ASP A 15 1.19 11.27 -12.04
C ASP A 15 1.35 9.74 -11.97
N ALA A 16 2.44 9.19 -12.53
CA ALA A 16 2.77 7.78 -12.41
C ALA A 16 3.00 7.37 -10.94
N LEU A 17 3.81 8.13 -10.19
CA LEU A 17 4.04 7.86 -8.76
C LEU A 17 2.75 7.97 -7.94
N THR A 18 1.88 8.93 -8.27
CA THR A 18 0.57 9.08 -7.62
C THR A 18 -0.32 7.88 -7.89
N GLY A 19 -0.35 7.37 -9.13
CA GLY A 19 -1.06 6.14 -9.50
C GLY A 19 -0.53 4.91 -8.75
N GLU A 20 0.79 4.80 -8.57
CA GLU A 20 1.38 3.73 -7.77
C GLU A 20 1.00 3.81 -6.28
N VAL A 21 0.96 5.02 -5.71
CA VAL A 21 0.47 5.23 -4.33
C VAL A 21 -0.98 4.80 -4.19
N GLN A 22 -1.85 5.23 -5.12
CA GLN A 22 -3.27 4.86 -5.11
C GLN A 22 -3.45 3.35 -5.22
N THR A 23 -2.68 2.69 -6.10
CA THR A 23 -2.70 1.23 -6.24
C THR A 23 -2.29 0.54 -4.95
N ALA A 24 -1.21 0.99 -4.30
CA ALA A 24 -0.75 0.39 -3.06
C ALA A 24 -1.74 0.62 -1.90
N LEU A 25 -2.42 1.78 -1.85
CA LEU A 25 -3.49 2.06 -0.91
C LEU A 25 -4.72 1.18 -1.15
N ALA A 26 -5.10 0.94 -2.41
CA ALA A 26 -6.20 0.05 -2.75
C ALA A 26 -5.91 -1.39 -2.28
N VAL A 27 -4.71 -1.90 -2.53
CA VAL A 27 -4.28 -3.21 -2.04
C VAL A 27 -4.33 -3.27 -0.50
N LEU A 28 -3.91 -2.20 0.19
CA LEU A 28 -4.00 -2.15 1.64
C LEU A 28 -5.45 -2.18 2.12
N ALA A 29 -6.34 -1.41 1.48
CA ALA A 29 -7.77 -1.40 1.79
C ALA A 29 -8.42 -2.77 1.59
N ASP A 30 -8.05 -3.51 0.55
CA ASP A 30 -8.53 -4.87 0.31
C ASP A 30 -8.10 -5.84 1.43
N ILE A 31 -6.85 -5.74 1.89
CA ILE A 31 -6.34 -6.56 3.01
C ILE A 31 -7.13 -6.27 4.29
N GLU A 32 -7.34 -4.99 4.62
CA GLU A 32 -8.09 -4.58 5.82
C GLU A 32 -9.56 -4.99 5.75
N THR A 33 -10.19 -4.83 4.58
CA THR A 33 -11.59 -5.19 4.37
C THR A 33 -11.78 -6.69 4.53
N ARG A 34 -10.90 -7.51 3.92
CA ARG A 34 -10.94 -8.96 4.10
C ARG A 34 -10.76 -9.37 5.55
N PHE A 35 -9.79 -8.77 6.24
CA PHE A 35 -9.58 -9.02 7.67
C PHE A 35 -10.83 -8.72 8.50
N ALA A 36 -11.48 -7.57 8.26
CA ALA A 36 -12.70 -7.19 8.98
C ALA A 36 -13.84 -8.19 8.75
N ILE A 37 -14.05 -8.60 7.49
CA ILE A 37 -15.07 -9.60 7.12
C ILE A 37 -14.78 -10.95 7.81
N ASP A 38 -13.54 -11.42 7.76
CA ASP A 38 -13.16 -12.70 8.36
C ASP A 38 -13.28 -12.66 9.89
N ARG A 39 -12.94 -11.52 10.51
CA ARG A 39 -13.08 -11.30 11.95
C ARG A 39 -14.54 -11.33 12.39
N GLU A 40 -15.41 -10.65 11.65
CA GLU A 40 -16.86 -10.65 11.90
C GLU A 40 -17.47 -12.06 11.77
N ARG A 41 -17.03 -12.83 10.76
CA ARG A 41 -17.45 -14.23 10.59
C ARG A 41 -17.05 -15.09 11.78
N LEU A 42 -15.82 -14.94 12.26
CA LEU A 42 -15.35 -15.65 13.46
C LEU A 42 -16.10 -15.22 14.71
N ASP A 43 -16.49 -13.95 14.83
CA ASP A 43 -17.27 -13.47 15.97
C ASP A 43 -18.63 -14.15 16.08
N ARG A 44 -19.29 -14.41 14.95
CA ARG A 44 -20.59 -15.11 14.88
C ARG A 44 -20.47 -16.64 14.90
N TRP A 45 -19.25 -17.18 14.86
CA TRP A 45 -19.04 -18.62 14.84
C TRP A 45 -19.27 -19.25 16.22
N ALA A 46 -20.02 -20.35 16.24
CA ALA A 46 -20.43 -21.08 17.45
C ALA A 46 -19.50 -22.26 17.84
N GLY A 47 -18.27 -22.27 17.33
CA GLY A 47 -17.29 -23.31 17.66
C GLY A 47 -16.60 -23.12 19.01
N PRO A 48 -15.71 -24.05 19.40
CA PRO A 48 -15.00 -23.96 20.67
C PRO A 48 -14.13 -22.70 20.75
N ASP A 49 -14.16 -22.03 21.90
CA ASP A 49 -13.42 -20.78 22.13
C ASP A 49 -11.92 -20.91 21.89
N ALA A 50 -11.32 -22.03 22.29
CA ALA A 50 -9.90 -22.30 22.07
C ALA A 50 -9.54 -22.34 20.57
N VAL A 51 -10.41 -22.91 19.74
CA VAL A 51 -10.20 -22.94 18.29
C VAL A 51 -10.44 -21.55 17.70
N LYS A 52 -11.43 -20.81 18.19
CA LYS A 52 -11.71 -19.44 17.75
C LYS A 52 -10.52 -18.52 18.03
N ALA A 53 -9.93 -18.62 19.22
CA ALA A 53 -8.74 -17.87 19.58
C ALA A 53 -7.55 -18.18 18.65
N HIS A 54 -7.34 -19.45 18.32
CA HIS A 54 -6.29 -19.85 17.39
C HIS A 54 -6.52 -19.26 15.98
N LEU A 55 -7.74 -19.38 15.45
CA LEU A 55 -8.11 -18.82 14.15
C LEU A 55 -7.97 -17.29 14.10
N VAL A 56 -8.35 -16.60 15.17
CA VAL A 56 -8.15 -15.14 15.29
C VAL A 56 -6.65 -14.79 15.26
N SER A 57 -5.83 -15.53 16.02
CA SER A 57 -4.38 -15.31 16.02
C SER A 57 -3.77 -15.50 14.62
N ASP A 58 -4.18 -16.55 13.90
CA ASP A 58 -3.72 -16.78 12.53
C ASP A 58 -4.18 -15.71 11.55
N LEU A 59 -5.42 -15.24 11.69
CA LEU A 59 -5.95 -14.15 10.88
C LEU A 59 -5.14 -12.86 11.09
N HIS A 60 -4.78 -12.53 12.33
CA HIS A 60 -3.92 -11.38 12.64
C HIS A 60 -2.51 -11.55 12.06
N ARG A 61 -1.90 -12.73 12.20
CA ARG A 61 -0.58 -13.04 11.65
C ARG A 61 -0.56 -12.89 10.13
N ARG A 62 -1.57 -13.41 9.44
CA ARG A 62 -1.71 -13.28 7.99
C ARG A 62 -1.84 -11.82 7.56
N ARG A 63 -2.72 -11.06 8.23
CA ARG A 63 -2.88 -9.62 7.96
C ARG A 63 -1.54 -8.91 8.06
N GLU A 64 -0.78 -9.14 9.13
CA GLU A 64 0.49 -8.44 9.31
C GLU A 64 1.54 -8.84 8.27
N ALA A 65 1.62 -10.13 7.92
CA ALA A 65 2.50 -10.63 6.87
C ALA A 65 2.19 -10.01 5.49
N GLU A 66 0.91 -9.78 5.19
CA GLU A 66 0.47 -9.17 3.93
C GLU A 66 0.64 -7.64 3.92
N ARG A 67 0.39 -6.97 5.05
CA ARG A 67 0.51 -5.51 5.18
C ARG A 67 1.96 -5.03 5.10
N GLY A 68 2.89 -5.76 5.71
CA GLY A 68 4.29 -5.33 5.84
C GLY A 68 4.94 -4.91 4.52
N PRO A 69 4.91 -5.75 3.47
CA PRO A 69 5.44 -5.38 2.15
C PRO A 69 4.77 -4.16 1.52
N VAL A 70 3.44 -4.04 1.62
CA VAL A 70 2.67 -2.92 1.05
C VAL A 70 3.02 -1.61 1.77
N MET A 71 3.18 -1.64 3.09
CA MET A 71 3.54 -0.47 3.88
C MET A 71 4.96 0.03 3.61
N ARG A 72 5.91 -0.90 3.40
CA ARG A 72 7.26 -0.52 2.93
C ARG A 72 7.20 0.16 1.58
N ARG A 73 6.49 -0.45 0.61
CA ARG A 73 6.33 0.14 -0.73
C ARG A 73 5.68 1.53 -0.67
N LEU A 74 4.66 1.72 0.15
CA LEU A 74 4.03 3.03 0.33
C LEU A 74 5.01 4.08 0.91
N SER A 75 5.85 3.68 1.85
CA SER A 75 6.88 4.55 2.41
C SER A 75 7.90 4.98 1.35
N ASP A 76 8.33 4.04 0.51
CA ASP A 76 9.26 4.31 -0.59
C ASP A 76 8.65 5.24 -1.64
N LEU A 77 7.40 4.98 -2.04
CA LEU A 77 6.66 5.81 -3.00
C LEU A 77 6.45 7.24 -2.47
N GLN A 78 6.11 7.39 -1.19
CA GLN A 78 5.98 8.70 -0.55
C GLN A 78 7.32 9.45 -0.52
N ALA A 79 8.43 8.77 -0.27
CA ALA A 79 9.76 9.37 -0.32
C ALA A 79 10.13 9.80 -1.76
N SER A 80 9.76 9.03 -2.77
CA SER A 80 9.94 9.39 -4.18
C SER A 80 9.09 10.59 -4.59
N LEU A 81 7.81 10.63 -4.20
CA LEU A 81 6.93 11.78 -4.41
C LEU A 81 7.49 13.06 -3.80
N ARG A 82 7.95 13.00 -2.54
CA ARG A 82 8.58 14.14 -1.86
C ARG A 82 9.81 14.64 -2.61
N ARG A 83 10.67 13.72 -3.07
CA ARG A 83 11.86 14.07 -3.87
C ARG A 83 11.48 14.73 -5.20
N ALA A 84 10.50 14.20 -5.91
CA ALA A 84 10.02 14.76 -7.17
C ALA A 84 9.42 16.16 -6.99
N MET A 85 8.66 16.39 -5.90
CA MET A 85 8.11 17.71 -5.57
C MET A 85 9.21 18.72 -5.24
N SER A 86 10.22 18.33 -4.46
CA SER A 86 11.35 19.21 -4.12
C SER A 86 12.20 19.55 -5.35
N ALA A 87 12.40 18.61 -6.28
CA ALA A 87 13.12 18.84 -7.52
C ALA A 87 12.39 19.79 -8.49
N ARG A 88 11.05 19.87 -8.38
CA ARG A 88 10.22 20.78 -9.19
C ARG A 88 10.22 22.22 -8.68
N SER A 89 10.81 22.51 -7.52
CA SER A 89 11.03 23.88 -7.05
C SER A 89 12.45 24.34 -7.43
N PRO A 90 12.71 24.84 -8.65
CA PRO A 90 13.88 25.69 -8.83
C PRO A 90 13.57 26.98 -8.07
N LEU A 91 14.33 27.19 -7.01
CA LEU A 91 14.63 28.49 -6.43
C LEU A 91 14.33 29.64 -7.41
N SER A 92 13.27 30.40 -7.13
CA SER A 92 13.20 31.80 -7.54
C SER A 92 14.33 32.52 -6.81
N ILE A 93 15.49 32.65 -7.45
CA ILE A 93 16.55 33.55 -7.03
C ILE A 93 16.61 34.68 -8.07
N HIS A 94 16.23 35.85 -7.57
CA HIS A 94 16.43 37.23 -8.04
C HIS A 94 16.05 37.61 -9.46
#